data_AF-A0A7C2V3P2-F1
#
_entry.id   AF-A0A7C2V3P2-F1
#
_cell.length_a   1.000
_cell.length_b   1.000
_cell.length_c   1.000
_cell.angle_alpha   90.00
_cell.angle_beta   90.00
_cell.angle_gamma   90.00
#
_symmetry.space_group_name_H-M   'P 1'
#
loop_
_entity.id
_entity.type
_entity.pdbx_description
1 polymer ?
#
loop_
_entity_poly.entity_id
_entity_poly.type
_entity_poly.pdbx_seq_one_letter_code
_entity_poly.pdbx_strand_id
1 'polypeptide(L)'
;MPSSISNGARIRTNTPAENAYNALDAANRAIALHQLRLSTGKRINSAQDDVAGYITSRALKARNGALQSALNAVGDAASVTNIAQDGLDNISGLLQQIKDAASTASSGALGTDEKVAL
;
A
#
# COMPACT_ATOMS: atom_id res chain seq x y z
N MET A 1 18.85 3.81 -74.19
CA MET A 1 19.44 2.78 -73.29
C MET A 1 20.95 3.04 -73.26
N PRO A 2 21.60 3.13 -72.09
CA PRO A 2 21.62 2.02 -71.14
C PRO A 2 21.35 2.41 -69.67
N SER A 3 20.63 1.53 -68.99
CA SER A 3 20.48 1.45 -67.54
C SER A 3 21.79 1.00 -66.90
N SER A 4 22.37 1.81 -66.02
CA SER A 4 23.45 1.38 -65.12
C SER A 4 22.84 0.54 -63.99
N ILE A 5 22.85 -0.78 -64.20
CA ILE A 5 22.71 -1.76 -63.12
C ILE A 5 24.12 -2.02 -62.57
N SER A 6 24.22 -2.08 -61.24
CA SER A 6 25.29 -2.66 -60.44
C SER A 6 26.66 -1.96 -60.45
N ASN A 7 26.96 -1.28 -59.33
CA ASN A 7 28.24 -1.54 -58.67
C ASN A 7 28.08 -1.34 -57.14
N GLY A 8 27.77 -2.42 -56.44
CA GLY A 8 27.58 -2.50 -54.99
C GLY A 8 28.86 -2.37 -54.15
N ALA A 9 29.87 -1.65 -54.62
CA ALA A 9 31.11 -1.41 -53.88
C ALA A 9 31.39 0.10 -53.83
N ARG A 10 30.71 0.82 -52.92
CA ARG A 10 31.12 2.18 -52.56
C ARG A 10 32.33 2.08 -51.62
N ILE A 11 33.53 2.23 -52.18
CA ILE A 11 34.82 2.17 -51.46
C ILE A 11 34.89 3.19 -50.30
N ARG A 12 34.12 4.28 -50.36
CA ARG A 12 34.11 5.36 -49.37
C ARG A 12 32.97 5.30 -48.35
N THR A 13 31.93 4.49 -48.56
CA THR A 13 30.78 4.38 -47.65
C THR A 13 30.32 2.92 -47.59
N ASN A 14 30.62 2.23 -46.50
CA ASN A 14 30.24 0.84 -46.29
C ASN A 14 28.81 0.74 -45.76
N THR A 15 27.82 0.91 -46.64
CA THR A 15 26.39 0.86 -46.28
C THR A 15 25.97 -0.47 -45.60
N PRO A 16 26.48 -1.65 -45.99
CA PRO A 16 26.22 -2.88 -45.24
C PRO A 16 26.71 -2.86 -43.79
N ALA A 17 27.91 -2.32 -43.53
CA ALA A 17 28.43 -2.18 -42.18
C ALA A 17 27.64 -1.14 -41.35
N GLU A 18 27.24 -0.02 -41.96
CA GLU A 18 26.37 0.97 -41.31
C GLU A 18 25.00 0.37 -40.94
N ASN A 19 24.40 -0.44 -41.81
CA ASN A 19 23.16 -1.15 -41.51
C ASN A 19 23.34 -2.15 -40.37
N ALA A 20 24.45 -2.88 -40.35
CA ALA A 20 24.79 -3.80 -39.26
C ALA A 20 25.01 -3.04 -37.93
N TYR A 21 25.65 -1.87 -37.97
CA TYR A 21 25.84 -1.01 -36.80
C TYR A 21 24.52 -0.46 -36.26
N ASN A 22 23.64 0.03 -37.13
CA ASN A 22 22.29 0.50 -36.74
C ASN A 22 21.45 -0.63 -36.13
N ALA A 23 21.53 -1.85 -36.68
CA ALA A 23 20.87 -3.01 -36.10
C ALA A 23 21.44 -3.38 -34.72
N LEU A 24 22.76 -3.28 -34.55
CA LEU A 24 23.42 -3.51 -33.26
C LEU A 24 23.03 -2.44 -32.23
N ASP A 25 22.97 -1.16 -32.60
CA ASP A 25 22.51 -0.09 -31.71
C ASP A 25 21.07 -0.31 -31.26
N ALA A 26 20.17 -0.70 -32.17
CA ALA A 26 18.80 -1.04 -31.85
C ALA A 26 18.72 -2.23 -30.87
N ALA A 27 19.51 -3.29 -31.09
CA ALA A 27 19.59 -4.45 -30.19
C ALA A 27 20.13 -4.07 -28.81
N ASN A 28 21.18 -3.25 -28.75
CA ASN A 28 21.75 -2.77 -27.48
C ASN A 28 20.74 -1.94 -26.68
N ARG A 29 19.97 -1.06 -27.33
CA ARG A 29 18.89 -0.29 -26.69
C ARG A 29 17.79 -1.20 -26.13
N ALA A 30 17.39 -2.22 -26.89
CA ALA A 30 16.40 -3.19 -26.44
C ALA A 30 16.92 -3.97 -25.21
N ILE A 31 18.16 -4.45 -25.25
CA ILE A 31 18.81 -5.15 -24.13
C ILE A 31 18.84 -4.24 -22.89
N ALA A 32 19.24 -2.97 -23.03
CA ALA A 32 19.28 -2.02 -21.92
C ALA A 32 17.88 -1.82 -21.29
N LEU A 33 16.82 -1.72 -22.09
CA LEU A 33 15.45 -1.62 -21.59
C LEU A 33 15.02 -2.89 -20.84
N HIS A 34 15.36 -4.07 -21.36
CA HIS A 34 15.06 -5.34 -20.70
C HIS A 34 15.81 -5.46 -19.36
N GLN A 35 17.08 -5.09 -19.33
CA GLN A 35 17.88 -5.07 -18.10
C GLN A 35 17.28 -4.11 -17.06
N LEU A 36 16.82 -2.93 -17.47
CA LEU A 36 16.13 -1.98 -16.58
C LEU A 36 14.85 -2.58 -16.01
N ARG A 37 14.02 -3.23 -16.83
CA ARG A 37 12.78 -3.87 -16.39
C ARG A 37 13.04 -5.04 -15.44
N LEU A 38 14.09 -5.83 -15.68
CA LEU A 38 14.51 -6.91 -14.78
C LEU A 38 15.01 -6.35 -13.44
N SER A 39 15.85 -5.31 -13.46
CA SER A 39 16.40 -4.69 -12.25
C SER A 39 15.32 -4.04 -11.38
N THR A 40 14.33 -3.40 -12.00
CA THR A 40 13.24 -2.71 -11.29
C THR A 40 12.05 -3.61 -10.97
N GLY A 41 11.93 -4.76 -11.64
CA GLY A 41 10.76 -5.62 -11.64
C GLY A 41 9.51 -4.98 -12.26
N LYS A 42 9.62 -3.81 -12.90
CA LYS A 42 8.49 -3.06 -13.43
C LYS A 42 8.49 -3.09 -14.95
N ARG A 43 7.31 -3.33 -15.53
CA ARG A 43 7.09 -3.19 -16.98
C ARG A 43 7.20 -1.73 -17.42
N ILE A 44 6.61 -0.80 -16.65
CA ILE A 44 6.61 0.65 -16.90
C ILE A 44 7.53 1.29 -15.87
N ASN A 45 8.64 1.88 -16.32
CA ASN A 45 9.62 2.51 -15.43
C ASN A 45 9.51 4.03 -15.45
N SER A 46 9.21 4.59 -16.62
CA SER A 46 9.08 6.03 -16.84
C SER A 46 7.72 6.38 -17.44
N ALA A 47 7.34 7.66 -17.34
CA ALA A 47 6.15 8.18 -18.03
C ALA A 47 6.29 8.14 -19.57
N GLN A 48 7.52 8.04 -20.09
CA GLN A 48 7.79 7.94 -21.52
C GLN A 48 7.41 6.56 -22.09
N ASP A 49 7.45 5.52 -21.25
CA ASP A 49 7.10 4.15 -21.67
C ASP A 49 5.59 3.97 -21.89
N ASP A 50 4.77 4.57 -21.01
CA ASP A 50 3.30 4.53 -21.03
C ASP A 50 2.74 5.57 -20.05
N VAL A 51 2.28 6.71 -20.56
CA VAL A 51 1.80 7.83 -19.72
C VAL A 51 0.56 7.42 -18.90
N ALA A 52 -0.42 6.78 -19.53
CA ALA A 52 -1.69 6.43 -18.89
C ALA A 52 -1.48 5.31 -17.84
N GLY A 53 -0.71 4.28 -18.19
CA GLY A 53 -0.33 3.21 -17.28
C GLY A 53 0.50 3.72 -16.10
N TYR A 54 1.44 4.64 -16.36
CA TYR A 54 2.25 5.26 -15.31
C TYR A 54 1.39 6.09 -14.34
N ILE A 55 0.50 6.95 -14.83
CA ILE A 55 -0.39 7.76 -13.97
C ILE A 55 -1.29 6.86 -13.12
N THR A 56 -1.91 5.86 -13.74
CA THR A 56 -2.80 4.92 -13.03
C THR A 56 -2.04 4.17 -11.95
N SER A 57 -0.84 3.66 -12.26
CA SER A 57 -0.01 2.94 -11.29
C SER A 57 0.41 3.83 -10.11
N ARG A 58 0.71 5.12 -10.35
CA ARG A 58 1.00 6.09 -9.29
C ARG A 58 -0.22 6.38 -8.44
N ALA A 59 -1.39 6.56 -9.04
CA ALA A 59 -2.65 6.77 -8.33
C ALA A 59 -2.99 5.55 -7.44
N LEU A 60 -2.87 4.34 -7.96
CA LEU A 60 -3.05 3.10 -7.20
C LEU A 60 -2.04 2.96 -6.06
N LYS A 61 -0.76 3.30 -6.28
CA LYS A 61 0.27 3.28 -5.23
C LYS A 61 -0.05 4.28 -4.12
N ALA A 62 -0.49 5.49 -4.47
CA ALA A 62 -0.91 6.49 -3.49
C ALA A 62 -2.13 6.02 -2.70
N ARG A 63 -3.13 5.45 -3.37
CA ARG A 63 -4.32 4.87 -2.72
C ARG A 63 -3.95 3.73 -1.78
N ASN A 64 -3.02 2.85 -2.17
CA ASN A 64 -2.55 1.78 -1.31
C ASN A 64 -1.89 2.32 -0.03
N GLY A 65 -1.03 3.33 -0.15
CA GLY A 65 -0.45 4.02 1.01
C GLY A 65 -1.51 4.63 1.95
N ALA A 66 -2.54 5.26 1.37
CA ALA A 66 -3.66 5.80 2.15
C ALA A 66 -4.46 4.70 2.87
N LEU A 67 -4.71 3.56 2.20
CA LEU A 67 -5.40 2.41 2.79
C LEU A 67 -4.58 1.77 3.92
N GLN A 68 -3.26 1.71 3.80
CA GLN A 68 -2.39 1.21 4.87
C GLN A 68 -2.48 2.11 6.12
N SER A 69 -2.51 3.44 5.93
CA SER A 69 -2.72 4.37 7.03
C SER A 69 -4.11 4.24 7.65
N ALA A 70 -5.14 4.03 6.82
CA ALA A 70 -6.51 3.82 7.29
C ALA A 70 -6.64 2.53 8.09
N LEU A 71 -5.97 1.45 7.68
CA LEU A 71 -5.92 0.19 8.43
C LEU A 71 -5.34 0.38 9.82
N ASN A 72 -4.24 1.13 9.95
CA ASN A 72 -3.65 1.44 11.25
C ASN A 72 -4.63 2.23 12.12
N ALA A 73 -5.28 3.27 11.56
CA ALA A 73 -6.29 4.05 12.28
C ALA A 73 -7.50 3.21 12.73
N VAL A 74 -7.91 2.22 11.95
CA VAL A 74 -8.95 1.25 12.36
C VAL A 74 -8.48 0.37 13.52
N GLY A 75 -7.21 -0.06 13.51
CA GLY A 75 -6.60 -0.80 14.62
C GLY A 75 -6.55 0.00 15.92
N ASP A 76 -6.22 1.29 15.83
CA ASP A 76 -6.23 2.19 16.99
C ASP A 76 -7.67 2.41 17.51
N ALA A 77 -8.64 2.61 16.61
CA ALA A 77 -10.04 2.75 16.98
C ALA A 77 -10.60 1.48 17.66
N ALA A 78 -10.21 0.30 17.18
CA ALA A 78 -10.55 -0.97 17.84
C ALA A 78 -9.95 -1.05 19.25
N SER A 79 -8.70 -0.66 19.42
CA SER A 79 -8.03 -0.64 20.72
C SER A 79 -8.73 0.31 21.70
N VAL A 80 -9.12 1.51 21.25
CA VAL A 80 -9.90 2.46 22.07
C VAL A 80 -11.26 1.90 22.42
N THR A 81 -11.93 1.24 21.49
CA THR A 81 -13.24 0.62 21.73
C THR A 81 -13.15 -0.48 22.77
N ASN A 82 -12.10 -1.31 22.73
CA ASN A 82 -11.86 -2.34 23.74
C ASN A 82 -11.63 -1.73 25.13
N ILE A 83 -10.81 -0.67 25.23
CA ILE A 83 -10.60 0.04 26.50
C ILE A 83 -11.93 0.61 27.03
N ALA A 84 -12.76 1.17 26.16
CA ALA A 84 -14.08 1.66 26.54
C ALA A 84 -15.00 0.54 27.02
N GLN A 85 -14.97 -0.63 26.37
CA GLN A 85 -15.74 -1.80 26.77
C GLN A 85 -15.30 -2.32 28.15
N ASP A 86 -14.00 -2.47 28.38
CA ASP A 86 -13.46 -2.86 29.70
C ASP A 86 -13.87 -1.84 30.79
N GLY A 87 -13.85 -0.54 30.47
CA GLY A 87 -14.33 0.51 31.37
C GLY A 87 -15.81 0.37 31.71
N LEU A 88 -16.65 0.09 30.73
CA LEU A 88 -18.09 -0.13 30.93
C LEU A 88 -18.37 -1.39 31.75
N ASP A 89 -17.60 -2.46 31.55
CA ASP A 89 -17.73 -3.69 32.34
C ASP A 89 -17.39 -3.45 33.82
N ASN A 90 -16.37 -2.64 34.11
CA ASN A 90 -16.06 -2.22 35.48
C ASN A 90 -17.20 -1.40 36.10
N ILE A 91 -17.76 -0.43 35.36
CA ILE A 91 -18.90 0.37 35.84
C ILE A 91 -20.12 -0.52 36.12
N SER A 92 -20.40 -1.47 35.23
CA SER A 92 -21.49 -2.45 35.40
C SER A 92 -21.30 -3.27 36.68
N GLY A 93 -20.08 -3.74 36.94
CA GLY A 93 -19.72 -4.43 38.18
C GLY A 93 -19.96 -3.58 39.44
N LEU A 94 -19.55 -2.29 39.41
CA LEU A 94 -19.80 -1.36 40.51
C LEU A 94 -21.29 -1.11 40.74
N LEU A 95 -22.08 -0.97 39.67
CA LEU A 95 -23.53 -0.80 39.79
C LEU A 95 -24.20 -2.02 40.42
N GLN A 96 -23.73 -3.23 40.11
CA GLN A 96 -24.23 -4.44 40.76
C GLN A 96 -23.89 -4.47 42.25
N GLN A 97 -22.66 -4.10 42.63
CA GLN A 97 -22.26 -3.99 44.05
C GLN A 97 -23.12 -2.95 44.79
N ILE A 98 -23.36 -1.78 44.20
CA ILE A 98 -24.23 -0.74 44.78
C ILE A 98 -25.65 -1.26 44.97
N LYS A 99 -26.19 -2.00 43.97
CA LYS A 99 -27.52 -2.59 44.05
C LYS A 99 -27.62 -3.59 45.20
N ASP A 100 -26.61 -4.45 45.35
CA ASP A 100 -26.56 -5.45 46.42
C ASP A 100 -26.42 -4.79 47.80
N ALA A 101 -25.60 -3.75 47.91
CA ALA A 101 -25.47 -2.92 49.12
C ALA A 101 -26.80 -2.25 49.50
N ALA A 102 -27.49 -1.62 48.55
CA ALA A 102 -28.78 -0.97 48.79
C ALA A 102 -29.87 -1.97 49.19
N SER A 103 -29.90 -3.15 48.56
CA SER A 103 -30.81 -4.25 48.93
C SER A 103 -30.53 -4.73 50.35
N THR A 104 -29.26 -4.88 50.72
CA THR A 104 -28.83 -5.28 52.07
C THR A 104 -29.27 -4.23 53.10
N ALA A 105 -29.05 -2.94 52.85
CA ALA A 105 -29.48 -1.84 53.71
C ALA A 105 -31.01 -1.78 53.90
N SER A 106 -31.78 -2.12 52.85
CA SER A 106 -33.25 -2.16 52.89
C SER A 106 -33.82 -3.37 53.63
N SER A 107 -33.08 -4.49 53.71
CA SER A 107 -33.57 -5.75 54.32
C SER A 107 -33.83 -5.67 55.84
N GLY A 108 -33.47 -4.56 56.50
CA GLY A 108 -33.82 -4.27 57.89
C GLY A 108 -33.10 -5.11 58.95
N ALA A 109 -32.30 -6.10 58.54
CA ALA A 109 -31.61 -7.04 59.43
C ALA A 109 -30.29 -6.50 60.03
N LEU A 110 -29.75 -5.39 59.50
CA LEU A 110 -28.51 -4.76 59.96
C LEU A 110 -28.76 -3.67 61.01
N GLY A 111 -27.95 -3.65 62.07
CA GLY A 111 -27.94 -2.61 63.10
C GLY A 111 -27.49 -1.24 62.55
N THR A 112 -27.77 -0.16 63.29
CA THR A 112 -27.47 1.22 62.84
C THR A 112 -26.01 1.44 62.47
N ASP A 113 -25.06 0.80 63.17
CA ASP A 113 -23.63 0.92 62.88
C ASP A 113 -23.23 0.17 61.60
N GLU A 114 -23.86 -0.98 61.32
CA GLU A 114 -23.60 -1.78 60.12
C GLU A 114 -24.21 -1.15 58.85
N LYS A 115 -25.27 -0.34 58.99
CA LYS A 115 -25.82 0.48 57.91
C LYS A 115 -24.98 1.71 57.55
N VAL A 116 -24.15 2.20 58.47
CA VAL A 116 -23.26 3.36 58.24
C VAL A 116 -21.95 2.94 57.56
N ALA A 117 -21.53 1.68 57.72
CA ALA A 117 -20.29 1.14 57.15
C ALA A 117 -20.42 0.58 55.72
N LEU A 118 -21.64 0.42 55.22
CA LEU A 118 -22.01 -0.14 53.91
C LEU A 118 -22.13 0.97 52.86
#